data_AF-A0A5C8SNC5-F1
#
_entry.id   AF-A0A5C8SNC5-F1
#
_cell.length_a   1.000
_cell.length_b   1.000
_cell.length_c   1.000
_cell.angle_alpha   90.00
_cell.angle_beta   90.00
_cell.angle_gamma   90.00
#
_symmetry.space_group_name_H-M   'P 1'
#
loop_
_entity.id
_entity.type
_entity.pdbx_description
1 polymer ?
#
loop_
_entity_poly.entity_id
_entity_poly.type
_entity_poly.pdbx_seq_one_letter_code
_entity_poly.pdbx_strand_id
1 'polypeptide(L)'
;MSLGHALRRIVEEYPEAHLDPPAGHPLAAVIRRSAPDEMRRALEPIGGGYCVKGSPGRGTHWAAVPWLAVFDPAITTSATRGYYRVYLFPAHRQQVYFCLVQGTVAAIREHGPDAEGFLRRSGDALRARMSDFADRLPLSAIDLGREGPLPEGYAAAHILGLAYDLDALGDERRLRRDLAVGIEAYRALKARGGLVFD
;
A
#
# COMPACT_ATOMS: atom_id res chain seq x y z
N MET A 1 4.95 -0.69 20.64
CA MET A 1 5.09 0.36 19.60
C MET A 1 3.68 0.65 19.08
N SER A 2 3.42 1.77 18.42
CA SER A 2 2.11 2.02 17.79
C SER A 2 2.21 1.90 16.27
N LEU A 3 1.09 1.90 15.54
CA LEU A 3 1.12 1.82 14.08
C LEU A 3 1.80 3.06 13.49
N GLY A 4 1.41 4.25 13.93
CA GLY A 4 2.01 5.52 13.51
C GLY A 4 3.50 5.60 13.81
N HIS A 5 3.94 5.14 14.99
CA HIS A 5 5.37 5.05 15.29
C HIS A 5 6.10 4.11 14.31
N ALA A 6 5.53 2.95 13.99
CA ALA A 6 6.13 2.02 13.03
C ALA A 6 6.22 2.64 11.62
N LEU A 7 5.14 3.29 11.15
CA LEU A 7 5.11 3.97 9.85
C LEU A 7 6.13 5.11 9.78
N ARG A 8 6.23 5.90 10.86
CA ARG A 8 7.16 7.03 11.00
C ARG A 8 8.61 6.56 10.92
N ARG A 9 8.97 5.52 11.68
CA ARG A 9 10.30 4.92 11.60
C ARG A 9 10.66 4.48 10.18
N ILE A 10 9.72 3.86 9.46
CA ILE A 10 9.94 3.45 8.07
C ILE A 10 10.24 4.68 7.20
N VAL A 11 9.37 5.68 7.20
CA VAL A 11 9.54 6.82 6.28
C VAL A 11 10.75 7.70 6.62
N GLU A 12 11.14 7.79 7.90
CA GLU A 12 12.30 8.58 8.34
C GLU A 12 13.64 7.86 8.10
N GLU A 13 13.71 6.54 8.37
CA GLU A 13 14.97 5.80 8.33
C GLU A 13 15.28 5.20 6.95
N TYR A 14 14.28 4.96 6.09
CA TYR A 14 14.49 4.28 4.80
C TYR A 14 15.45 4.98 3.83
N PRO A 15 15.43 6.33 3.69
CA PRO A 15 16.35 7.04 2.78
C PRO A 15 17.83 6.80 3.08
N GLU A 16 18.20 6.50 4.32
CA GLU A 16 19.60 6.17 4.66
C GLU A 16 19.81 4.65 4.74
N ALA A 17 18.83 3.91 5.28
CA ALA A 17 18.94 2.45 5.47
C ALA A 17 19.15 1.68 4.16
N HIS A 18 18.65 2.19 3.03
CA HIS A 18 18.80 1.51 1.74
C HIS A 18 20.23 1.51 1.18
N LEU A 19 21.14 2.28 1.80
CA LEU A 19 22.57 2.31 1.48
C LEU A 19 23.34 1.11 2.06
N ASP A 20 22.79 0.45 3.08
CA ASP A 20 23.35 -0.74 3.71
C ASP A 20 22.69 -2.03 3.18
N PRO A 21 23.28 -3.23 3.34
CA PRO A 21 22.60 -4.48 3.02
C PRO A 21 21.32 -4.71 3.86
N PRO A 22 20.20 -5.14 3.27
CA PRO A 22 18.93 -5.36 4.00
C PRO A 22 18.94 -6.59 4.92
N ALA A 23 19.97 -7.43 4.83
CA ALA A 23 20.12 -8.61 5.68
C ALA A 23 20.62 -8.20 7.06
N GLY A 24 19.85 -8.53 8.11
CA GLY A 24 20.19 -8.14 9.49
C GLY A 24 19.90 -6.67 9.83
N HIS A 25 19.54 -5.82 8.86
CA HIS A 25 19.28 -4.40 9.12
C HIS A 25 18.05 -4.19 10.05
N PRO A 26 18.16 -3.36 11.12
CA PRO A 26 17.08 -3.13 12.07
C PRO A 26 15.77 -2.64 11.42
N LEU A 27 15.85 -1.69 10.49
CA LEU A 27 14.68 -1.20 9.76
C LEU A 27 14.01 -2.30 8.93
N ALA A 28 14.80 -3.20 8.34
CA ALA A 28 14.25 -4.30 7.56
C ALA A 28 13.48 -5.29 8.47
N ALA A 29 13.89 -5.45 9.73
CA ALA A 29 13.14 -6.21 10.73
C ALA A 29 11.84 -5.51 11.13
N VAL A 30 11.85 -4.18 11.29
CA VAL A 30 10.63 -3.38 11.52
C VAL A 30 9.63 -3.59 10.40
N ILE A 31 10.05 -3.46 9.14
CA ILE A 31 9.16 -3.61 7.98
C ILE A 31 8.63 -5.05 7.86
N ARG A 32 9.45 -6.07 8.09
CA ARG A 32 9.05 -7.48 7.93
C ARG A 32 8.20 -8.03 9.07
N ARG A 33 8.34 -7.48 10.29
CA ARG A 33 7.76 -8.07 11.51
C ARG A 33 6.97 -7.06 12.32
N SER A 34 7.64 -6.05 12.87
CA SER A 34 7.04 -5.17 13.87
C SER A 34 5.88 -4.33 13.29
N ALA A 35 6.04 -3.76 12.10
CA ALA A 35 4.97 -2.99 11.45
C ALA A 35 3.77 -3.87 11.06
N PRO A 36 3.95 -5.09 10.50
CA PRO A 36 2.87 -6.06 10.37
C PRO A 36 2.16 -6.41 11.67
N ASP A 37 2.89 -6.58 12.78
CA ASP A 37 2.29 -6.91 14.08
C ASP A 37 1.41 -5.76 14.61
N GLU A 38 1.89 -4.51 14.55
CA GLU A 38 1.09 -3.36 14.97
C GLU A 38 -0.11 -3.12 14.04
N MET A 39 0.02 -3.39 12.74
CA MET A 39 -1.10 -3.36 11.80
C MET A 39 -2.16 -4.42 12.12
N ARG A 40 -1.76 -5.65 12.49
CA ARG A 40 -2.72 -6.69 12.92
C ARG A 40 -3.50 -6.24 14.16
N ARG A 41 -2.83 -5.66 15.16
CA ARG A 41 -3.48 -5.08 16.36
C ARG A 41 -4.41 -3.93 16.01
N ALA A 42 -4.06 -3.09 15.02
CA ALA A 42 -4.93 -2.01 14.55
C ALA A 42 -6.18 -2.54 13.84
N LEU A 43 -6.09 -3.72 13.20
CA LEU A 43 -7.19 -4.39 12.51
C LEU A 43 -8.09 -5.23 13.43
N GLU A 44 -7.63 -5.64 14.62
CA GLU A 44 -8.40 -6.48 15.55
C GLU A 44 -9.83 -5.95 15.81
N PRO A 45 -10.05 -4.64 16.11
CA PRO A 45 -11.41 -4.12 16.32
C PRO A 45 -12.27 -4.07 15.05
N ILE A 46 -11.65 -4.11 13.85
CA ILE A 46 -12.33 -4.07 12.55
C ILE A 46 -12.75 -5.49 12.09
N GLY A 47 -12.00 -6.51 12.52
CA GLY A 47 -12.20 -7.92 12.14
C GLY A 47 -11.94 -8.21 10.66
N GLY A 48 -12.21 -9.44 10.20
CA GLY A 48 -12.19 -9.81 8.77
C GLY A 48 -11.07 -10.75 8.31
N GLY A 49 -10.21 -11.24 9.22
CA GLY A 49 -9.26 -12.32 8.91
C GLY A 49 -8.17 -11.97 7.88
N TYR A 50 -7.72 -10.71 7.87
CA TYR A 50 -6.74 -10.23 6.88
C TYR A 50 -5.34 -10.80 7.07
N CYS A 51 -4.66 -11.06 5.95
CA CYS A 51 -3.23 -11.37 5.94
C CYS A 51 -2.43 -10.08 5.84
N VAL A 52 -1.57 -9.81 6.82
CA VAL A 52 -0.71 -8.61 6.85
C VAL A 52 0.74 -9.00 6.60
N LYS A 53 1.38 -8.31 5.64
CA LYS A 53 2.80 -8.49 5.32
C LYS A 53 3.45 -7.14 5.07
N GLY A 54 4.74 -7.02 5.38
CA GLY A 54 5.55 -5.90 4.93
C GLY A 54 6.78 -6.40 4.19
N SER A 55 7.25 -5.61 3.23
CA SER A 55 8.46 -5.92 2.47
C SER A 55 9.35 -4.70 2.34
N PRO A 56 10.62 -4.80 2.79
CA PRO A 56 11.63 -3.80 2.51
C PRO A 56 12.29 -4.00 1.15
N GLY A 57 11.95 -5.06 0.41
CA GLY A 57 12.73 -5.59 -0.70
C GLY A 57 12.85 -7.12 -0.65
N ARG A 58 13.44 -7.73 -1.68
CA ARG A 58 13.61 -9.18 -1.83
C ARG A 58 15.09 -9.54 -1.99
N GLY A 59 15.47 -10.67 -1.39
CA GLY A 59 16.86 -11.16 -1.43
C GLY A 59 17.81 -10.16 -0.78
N THR A 60 18.88 -9.85 -1.50
CA THR A 60 19.95 -8.93 -1.08
C THR A 60 19.67 -7.46 -1.38
N HIS A 61 18.51 -7.12 -1.94
CA HIS A 61 18.19 -5.76 -2.38
C HIS A 61 17.00 -5.17 -1.64
N TRP A 62 17.11 -3.87 -1.32
CA TRP A 62 15.98 -3.04 -0.92
C TRP A 62 15.04 -2.81 -2.11
N ALA A 63 13.76 -2.58 -1.84
CA ALA A 63 12.81 -2.13 -2.85
C ALA A 63 13.00 -0.62 -3.10
N ALA A 64 12.74 -0.16 -4.33
CA ALA A 64 12.65 1.28 -4.56
C ALA A 64 11.52 1.93 -3.72
N VAL A 65 10.46 1.16 -3.45
CA VAL A 65 9.34 1.55 -2.58
C VAL A 65 9.04 0.39 -1.64
N PRO A 66 9.46 0.43 -0.36
CA PRO A 66 9.04 -0.54 0.63
C PRO A 66 7.55 -0.39 0.90
N TRP A 67 6.95 -1.42 1.49
CA TRP A 67 5.51 -1.42 1.70
C TRP A 67 5.05 -2.25 2.91
N LEU A 68 3.85 -1.93 3.40
CA LEU A 68 3.10 -2.66 4.41
C LEU A 68 1.66 -2.87 3.90
N ALA A 69 1.31 -4.11 3.58
CA ALA A 69 0.06 -4.46 2.90
C ALA A 69 -0.88 -5.30 3.77
N VAL A 70 -2.18 -5.10 3.54
CA VAL A 70 -3.30 -5.82 4.13
C VAL A 70 -4.05 -6.51 2.99
N PHE A 71 -4.08 -7.84 3.03
CA PHE A 71 -4.70 -8.67 2.01
C PHE A 71 -5.94 -9.37 2.56
N ASP A 72 -7.06 -9.33 1.83
CA ASP A 72 -8.18 -10.23 2.05
C ASP A 72 -7.89 -11.56 1.34
N PRO A 73 -7.74 -12.70 2.05
CA PRO A 73 -7.39 -13.98 1.45
C PRO A 73 -8.37 -14.48 0.38
N ALA A 74 -9.62 -14.00 0.38
CA ALA A 74 -10.59 -14.32 -0.68
C ALA A 74 -10.31 -13.57 -2.00
N ILE A 75 -9.51 -12.50 -1.96
CA ILE A 75 -9.10 -11.70 -3.13
C ILE A 75 -7.67 -12.06 -3.51
N THR A 76 -6.74 -11.97 -2.57
CA THR A 76 -5.32 -12.24 -2.80
C THR A 76 -4.59 -12.48 -1.47
N THR A 77 -3.41 -13.09 -1.54
CA THR A 77 -2.51 -13.27 -0.39
C THR A 77 -1.12 -12.65 -0.63
N SER A 78 -0.98 -11.90 -1.73
CA SER A 78 0.28 -11.30 -2.16
C SER A 78 0.07 -10.02 -2.95
N ALA A 79 1.12 -9.20 -3.07
CA ALA A 79 1.13 -7.98 -3.87
C ALA A 79 1.12 -8.23 -5.40
N THR A 80 1.16 -9.48 -5.83
CA THR A 80 1.34 -9.85 -7.25
C THR A 80 0.09 -9.65 -8.09
N ARG A 81 -1.10 -9.94 -7.55
CA ARG A 81 -2.38 -9.99 -8.29
C ARG A 81 -3.54 -9.49 -7.43
N GLY A 82 -4.68 -9.29 -8.08
CA GLY A 82 -5.90 -8.81 -7.42
C GLY A 82 -5.76 -7.35 -7.01
N TYR A 83 -6.45 -6.97 -5.93
CA TYR A 83 -6.38 -5.63 -5.36
C TYR A 83 -6.31 -5.72 -3.84
N TYR A 84 -5.67 -4.75 -3.21
CA TYR A 84 -5.35 -4.78 -1.78
C TYR A 84 -5.08 -3.39 -1.21
N ARG A 85 -5.10 -3.31 0.12
CA ARG A 85 -4.73 -2.09 0.85
C ARG A 85 -3.25 -2.11 1.18
N VAL A 86 -2.57 -0.98 1.02
CA VAL A 86 -1.13 -0.89 1.22
C VAL A 86 -0.70 0.49 1.71
N TYR A 87 0.26 0.52 2.62
CA TYR A 87 1.08 1.68 2.90
C TYR A 87 2.33 1.62 2.04
N LEU A 88 2.58 2.68 1.26
CA LEU A 88 3.74 2.84 0.38
C LEU A 88 4.60 4.00 0.90
N PHE A 89 5.92 3.80 0.95
CA PHE A 89 6.86 4.78 1.48
C PHE A 89 7.84 5.21 0.36
N PRO A 90 7.57 6.29 -0.38
CA PRO A 90 8.55 6.85 -1.33
C PRO A 90 9.89 7.15 -0.63
N ALA A 91 11.00 6.68 -1.18
CA ALA A 91 12.32 6.93 -0.60
C ALA A 91 12.80 8.39 -0.76
N HIS A 92 12.26 9.12 -1.74
CA HIS A 92 12.70 10.48 -2.09
C HIS A 92 12.06 11.60 -1.24
N ARG A 93 11.11 11.27 -0.34
CA ARG A 93 10.46 12.24 0.54
C ARG A 93 9.81 11.60 1.76
N GLN A 94 9.65 12.38 2.82
CA GLN A 94 8.99 11.96 4.05
C GLN A 94 7.47 12.02 3.94
N GLN A 95 6.90 11.19 3.07
CA GLN A 95 5.46 11.04 2.88
C GLN A 95 5.09 9.56 2.87
N VAL A 96 3.92 9.22 3.41
CA VAL A 96 3.38 7.86 3.38
C VAL A 96 2.03 7.87 2.68
N TYR A 97 1.84 6.98 1.71
CA TYR A 97 0.55 6.82 1.06
C TYR A 97 -0.19 5.59 1.57
N PHE A 98 -1.47 5.72 1.90
CA PHE A 98 -2.35 4.60 2.20
C PHE A 98 -3.34 4.39 1.05
N CYS A 99 -3.07 3.36 0.25
CA CYS A 99 -3.67 3.16 -1.05
C CYS A 99 -4.56 1.91 -1.10
N LEU A 100 -5.59 1.95 -1.92
CA LEU A 100 -6.16 0.78 -2.58
C LEU A 100 -5.45 0.67 -3.93
N VAL A 101 -4.78 -0.46 -4.16
CA VAL A 101 -4.01 -0.68 -5.39
C VAL A 101 -4.36 -2.00 -6.04
N GLN A 102 -4.02 -2.10 -7.32
CA GLN A 102 -4.10 -3.31 -8.13
C GLN A 102 -2.74 -4.02 -8.18
N GLY A 103 -2.74 -5.31 -8.50
CA GLY A 103 -1.52 -6.12 -8.62
C GLY A 103 -0.72 -5.77 -9.88
N THR A 104 0.28 -4.90 -9.75
CA THR A 104 1.14 -4.44 -10.86
C THR A 104 1.87 -5.58 -11.57
N VAL A 105 2.36 -6.59 -10.84
CA VAL A 105 3.14 -7.69 -11.45
C VAL A 105 2.28 -8.54 -12.38
N ALA A 106 1.02 -8.80 -12.04
CA ALA A 106 0.09 -9.49 -12.93
C ALA A 106 -0.20 -8.66 -14.17
N ALA A 107 -0.48 -7.37 -14.01
CA ALA A 107 -0.73 -6.47 -15.14
C ALA A 107 0.47 -6.39 -16.11
N ILE A 108 1.71 -6.31 -15.60
CA ILE A 108 2.93 -6.34 -16.42
C ILE A 108 3.02 -7.65 -17.22
N ARG A 109 2.66 -8.78 -16.62
CA ARG A 109 2.70 -10.09 -17.31
C ARG A 109 1.62 -10.22 -18.38
N GLU A 110 0.45 -9.62 -18.16
CA GLU A 110 -0.72 -9.76 -19.02
C GLU A 110 -0.74 -8.75 -20.17
N HIS A 111 -0.40 -7.49 -19.89
CA HIS A 111 -0.51 -6.38 -20.84
C HIS A 111 0.85 -5.85 -21.34
N GLY A 112 1.97 -6.37 -20.81
CA GLY A 112 3.31 -6.02 -21.24
C GLY A 112 3.54 -4.49 -21.21
N PRO A 113 3.95 -3.87 -22.32
CA PRO A 113 4.17 -2.41 -22.39
C PRO A 113 2.95 -1.55 -22.06
N ASP A 114 1.71 -2.03 -22.24
CA ASP A 114 0.49 -1.27 -21.92
C ASP A 114 0.02 -1.47 -20.47
N ALA A 115 0.78 -2.17 -19.63
CA ALA A 115 0.38 -2.46 -18.25
C ALA A 115 0.01 -1.20 -17.46
N GLU A 116 0.75 -0.10 -17.60
CA GLU A 116 0.41 1.16 -16.93
C GLU A 116 -0.88 1.79 -17.48
N GLY A 117 -1.05 1.79 -18.80
CA GLY A 117 -2.26 2.31 -19.45
C GLY A 117 -3.49 1.53 -19.00
N PHE A 118 -3.39 0.20 -19.00
CA PHE A 118 -4.42 -0.70 -18.48
C PHE A 118 -4.74 -0.41 -17.00
N LEU A 119 -3.72 -0.34 -16.14
CA LEU A 119 -3.90 -0.11 -14.71
C LEU A 119 -4.62 1.21 -14.42
N ARG A 120 -4.28 2.28 -15.16
CA ARG A 120 -4.94 3.60 -15.04
C ARG A 120 -6.41 3.54 -15.46
N ARG A 121 -6.71 2.97 -16.63
CA ARG A 121 -8.09 2.82 -17.13
C ARG A 121 -8.93 1.99 -16.17
N SER A 122 -8.40 0.86 -15.70
CA SER A 122 -9.05 0.04 -14.67
C SER A 122 -9.25 0.82 -13.38
N GLY A 123 -8.23 1.56 -12.92
CA GLY A 123 -8.30 2.37 -11.72
C GLY A 123 -9.39 3.44 -11.77
N ASP A 124 -9.56 4.10 -12.92
CA ASP A 124 -10.62 5.09 -13.14
C ASP A 124 -12.01 4.45 -13.10
N ALA A 125 -12.20 3.29 -13.76
CA ALA A 125 -13.45 2.55 -13.73
C ALA A 125 -13.82 2.07 -12.31
N LEU A 126 -12.83 1.59 -11.54
CA LEU A 126 -13.00 1.19 -10.15
C LEU A 126 -13.34 2.39 -9.26
N ARG A 127 -12.68 3.54 -9.47
CA ARG A 127 -12.93 4.76 -8.71
C ARG A 127 -14.36 5.28 -8.94
N ALA A 128 -14.86 5.22 -10.18
CA ALA A 128 -16.25 5.59 -10.49
C ALA A 128 -17.26 4.73 -9.72
N ARG A 129 -16.98 3.42 -9.55
CA ARG A 129 -17.78 2.49 -8.74
C ARG A 129 -17.64 2.70 -7.23
N MET A 130 -16.73 3.57 -6.80
CA MET A 130 -16.40 3.86 -5.40
C MET A 130 -16.55 5.35 -5.06
N SER A 131 -17.41 6.06 -5.79
CA SER A 131 -17.63 7.51 -5.62
C SER A 131 -18.12 7.88 -4.22
N ASP A 132 -18.79 6.97 -3.51
CA ASP A 132 -19.20 7.11 -2.10
C ASP A 132 -18.03 7.15 -1.09
N PHE A 133 -16.81 6.83 -1.53
CA PHE A 133 -15.60 6.98 -0.74
C PHE A 133 -14.75 8.19 -1.15
N ALA A 134 -15.14 8.96 -2.18
CA ALA A 134 -14.32 10.03 -2.73
C ALA A 134 -13.93 11.09 -1.69
N ASP A 135 -14.86 11.50 -0.82
CA ASP A 135 -14.57 12.53 0.20
C ASP A 135 -13.64 12.02 1.31
N ARG A 136 -13.65 10.70 1.57
CA ARG A 136 -12.88 10.09 2.66
C ARG A 136 -11.55 9.51 2.20
N LEU A 137 -11.40 9.19 0.91
CA LEU A 137 -10.20 8.64 0.27
C LEU A 137 -9.94 9.39 -1.06
N PRO A 138 -9.74 10.71 -1.03
CA PRO A 138 -9.80 11.58 -2.22
C PRO A 138 -8.62 11.43 -3.18
N LEU A 139 -7.51 10.83 -2.74
CA LEU A 139 -6.29 10.83 -3.52
C LEU A 139 -6.41 9.88 -4.70
N SER A 140 -6.40 10.40 -5.93
CA SER A 140 -6.50 9.61 -7.18
C SER A 140 -5.16 9.39 -7.89
N ALA A 141 -4.10 10.08 -7.45
CA ALA A 141 -2.75 9.95 -7.98
C ALA A 141 -1.73 10.02 -6.84
N ILE A 142 -0.66 9.26 -6.95
CA ILE A 142 0.47 9.24 -6.01
C ILE A 142 1.77 9.37 -6.80
N ASP A 143 2.82 9.87 -6.16
CA ASP A 143 4.14 9.93 -6.76
C ASP A 143 5.15 9.20 -5.86
N LEU A 144 5.75 8.15 -6.42
CA LEU A 144 6.63 7.24 -5.72
C LEU A 144 8.10 7.41 -6.14
N GLY A 145 8.40 8.45 -6.93
CA GLY A 145 9.70 8.63 -7.55
C GLY A 145 9.84 7.84 -8.86
N ARG A 146 10.99 8.00 -9.52
CA ARG A 146 11.23 7.49 -10.89
C ARG A 146 12.35 6.45 -10.97
N GLU A 147 12.80 5.94 -9.83
CA GLU A 147 13.90 4.96 -9.80
C GLU A 147 13.40 3.56 -10.17
N GLY A 148 13.32 3.33 -11.48
CA GLY A 148 12.95 2.05 -12.08
C GLY A 148 11.46 1.90 -12.40
N PRO A 149 11.06 0.77 -13.02
CA PRO A 149 9.70 0.57 -13.53
C PRO A 149 8.66 0.24 -12.45
N LEU A 150 9.07 -0.19 -11.26
CA LEU A 150 8.15 -0.58 -10.19
C LEU A 150 7.45 0.61 -9.51
N PRO A 151 8.14 1.71 -9.15
CA PRO A 151 7.49 2.93 -8.69
C PRO A 151 6.40 3.46 -9.64
N GLU A 152 6.68 3.51 -10.95
CA GLU A 152 5.73 3.96 -11.97
C GLU A 152 4.53 3.01 -12.08
N GLY A 153 4.78 1.70 -12.09
CA GLY A 153 3.72 0.69 -12.08
C GLY A 153 2.86 0.70 -10.80
N TYR A 154 3.42 1.02 -9.63
CA TYR A 154 2.66 1.18 -8.38
C TYR A 154 1.82 2.44 -8.40
N ALA A 155 2.34 3.55 -8.93
CA ALA A 155 1.59 4.78 -9.12
C ALA A 155 0.44 4.60 -10.12
N ALA A 156 0.66 3.86 -11.21
CA ALA A 156 -0.38 3.50 -12.18
C ALA A 156 -1.44 2.56 -11.59
N ALA A 157 -1.06 1.66 -10.68
CA ALA A 157 -1.97 0.71 -10.03
C ALA A 157 -2.86 1.33 -8.94
N HIS A 158 -2.59 2.56 -8.53
CA HIS A 158 -3.33 3.26 -7.49
C HIS A 158 -4.77 3.60 -7.94
N ILE A 159 -5.74 3.23 -7.10
CA ILE A 159 -7.17 3.50 -7.35
C ILE A 159 -7.59 4.75 -6.58
N LEU A 160 -7.48 4.70 -5.25
CA LEU A 160 -7.88 5.76 -4.33
C LEU A 160 -7.20 5.60 -2.96
N GLY A 161 -7.05 6.68 -2.20
CA GLY A 161 -6.35 6.61 -0.92
C GLY A 161 -6.14 7.94 -0.21
N LEU A 162 -5.10 7.97 0.64
CA LEU A 162 -4.71 9.08 1.48
C LEU A 162 -3.19 9.27 1.46
N ALA A 163 -2.74 10.46 1.84
CA ALA A 163 -1.33 10.77 2.11
C ALA A 163 -1.16 11.28 3.54
N TYR A 164 -0.03 10.94 4.15
CA TYR A 164 0.36 11.37 5.49
C TYR A 164 1.75 12.00 5.44
N ASP A 165 1.90 13.15 6.09
CA ASP A 165 3.18 13.70 6.50
C ASP A 165 3.56 13.16 7.89
N LEU A 166 4.73 13.54 8.40
CA LEU A 166 5.23 13.08 9.70
C LEU A 166 4.32 13.45 10.88
N ASP A 167 3.67 14.62 10.82
CA ASP A 167 2.78 15.09 11.88
C ASP A 167 1.51 14.24 11.95
N ALA A 168 0.93 13.91 10.79
CA ALA A 168 -0.22 13.03 10.69
C ALA A 168 0.06 11.61 11.19
N LEU A 169 1.30 11.12 11.07
CA LEU A 169 1.70 9.83 11.63
C LEU A 169 1.74 9.81 13.16
N GLY A 170 1.76 10.98 13.82
CA GLY A 170 1.63 11.11 15.27
C GLY A 170 0.19 10.95 15.78
N ASP A 171 -0.83 11.10 14.92
CA ASP A 171 -2.24 10.99 15.30
C ASP A 171 -2.76 9.54 15.09
N GLU A 172 -2.54 8.71 16.11
CA GLU A 172 -3.04 7.32 16.14
C GLU A 172 -4.56 7.22 15.99
N ARG A 173 -5.32 8.21 16.45
CA ARG A 173 -6.78 8.19 16.33
C ARG A 173 -7.19 8.39 14.88
N ARG A 174 -6.52 9.32 14.17
CA ARG A 174 -6.71 9.50 12.73
C ARG A 174 -6.32 8.26 11.95
N LEU A 175 -5.13 7.69 12.19
CA LEU A 175 -4.68 6.48 11.48
C LEU A 175 -5.66 5.31 11.64
N ARG A 176 -6.23 5.12 12.82
CA ARG A 176 -7.24 4.07 13.06
C ARG A 176 -8.57 4.33 12.35
N ARG A 177 -9.05 5.58 12.34
CA ARG A 177 -10.26 5.96 11.58
C ARG A 177 -10.04 5.75 10.09
N ASP A 178 -8.93 6.24 9.57
CA ASP A 178 -8.60 6.15 8.15
C ASP A 178 -8.38 4.69 7.72
N LEU A 179 -7.76 3.86 8.56
CA LEU A 179 -7.67 2.41 8.36
C LEU A 179 -9.05 1.76 8.28
N ALA A 180 -9.97 2.08 9.19
CA ALA A 180 -11.33 1.55 9.17
C ALA A 180 -12.06 1.92 7.87
N VAL A 181 -11.97 3.17 7.42
CA VAL A 181 -12.52 3.63 6.14
C VAL A 181 -11.87 2.89 4.96
N GLY A 182 -10.54 2.71 4.98
CA GLY A 182 -9.84 1.96 3.94
C GLY A 182 -10.26 0.51 3.84
N ILE A 183 -10.56 -0.14 4.98
CA ILE A 183 -11.08 -1.52 5.02
C ILE A 183 -12.55 -1.57 4.60
N GLU A 184 -13.36 -0.58 4.97
CA GLU A 184 -14.74 -0.43 4.49
C GLU A 184 -14.77 -0.33 2.96
N ALA A 185 -13.93 0.52 2.37
CA ALA A 185 -13.78 0.67 0.93
C ALA A 185 -13.33 -0.65 0.27
N TYR A 186 -12.39 -1.36 0.89
CA TYR A 186 -11.90 -2.64 0.36
C TYR A 186 -13.00 -3.72 0.35
N ARG A 187 -13.81 -3.80 1.41
CA ARG A 187 -14.98 -4.69 1.49
C ARG A 187 -16.08 -4.28 0.51
N ALA A 188 -16.33 -2.98 0.35
CA ALA A 188 -17.31 -2.46 -0.60
C ALA A 188 -16.95 -2.83 -2.04
N LEU A 189 -15.68 -2.66 -2.43
CA LEU A 189 -15.23 -3.05 -3.76
C LEU A 189 -15.41 -4.56 -3.99
N LYS A 190 -15.09 -5.39 -2.99
CA LYS A 190 -15.35 -6.84 -3.03
C LYS A 190 -16.82 -7.16 -3.26
N ALA A 191 -17.71 -6.56 -2.46
CA ALA A 191 -19.15 -6.76 -2.58
C ALA A 191 -19.71 -6.28 -3.93
N ARG A 192 -19.06 -5.28 -4.54
CA ARG A 192 -19.43 -4.75 -5.87
C ARG A 192 -18.88 -5.58 -7.03
N GLY A 193 -18.15 -6.68 -6.78
CA GLY A 193 -17.61 -7.57 -7.80
C GLY A 193 -16.11 -7.43 -8.08
N GLY A 194 -15.40 -6.53 -7.40
CA GLY A 194 -13.94 -6.40 -7.52
C GLY A 194 -13.47 -5.90 -8.89
N LEU A 195 -12.32 -6.42 -9.35
CA LEU A 195 -11.80 -6.17 -10.70
C LEU A 195 -12.80 -6.72 -11.71
N VAL A 196 -13.13 -5.92 -12.72
CA VAL A 196 -13.85 -6.40 -13.89
C VAL A 196 -12.78 -6.96 -14.83
N PHE A 197 -12.85 -8.25 -15.13
CA PHE A 197 -12.09 -8.82 -16.23
C PHE A 197 -12.96 -8.62 -17.48
N ASP A 198 -12.36 -8.11 -18.56
CA ASP A 198 -12.98 -8.15 -19.89
C ASP A 198 -13.10 -9.60 -20.38
#